data_AF-A0A2A4PIF7-F1
#
_entry.id   AF-A0A2A4PIF7-F1
#
_cell.length_a   1.000
_cell.length_b   1.000
_cell.length_c   1.000
_cell.angle_alpha   90.00
_cell.angle_beta   90.00
_cell.angle_gamma   90.00
#
_symmetry.space_group_name_H-M   'P 1'
#
loop_
_entity.id
_entity.type
_entity.pdbx_description
1 polymer ?
#
loop_
_entity_poly.entity_id
_entity_poly.type
_entity_poly.pdbx_seq_one_letter_code
_entity_poly.pdbx_strand_id
1 'polypeptide(L)'
;MLEAKLSDFRNPSFFTAQTDVIHIVDGRKKKEIGFFIPASLKESFSSYLQQEETKKKLALLRKIALAQKNDPIDDDSIGDGIE
;
A
#
# COMPACT_ATOMS: atom_id res chain seq x y z
N MET A 1 1.85 15.19 18.58
CA MET A 1 1.39 14.25 17.54
C MET A 1 -0.11 14.20 17.62
N LEU A 2 -0.82 14.57 16.54
CA LEU A 2 -2.27 14.69 16.55
C LEU A 2 -2.89 13.30 16.32
N GLU A 3 -3.79 12.86 17.19
CA GLU A 3 -4.56 11.64 17.00
C GLU A 3 -5.95 11.97 16.45
N ALA A 4 -6.37 11.25 15.41
CA ALA A 4 -7.69 11.40 14.81
C ALA A 4 -8.39 10.06 14.67
N LYS A 5 -9.69 10.05 14.93
CA LYS A 5 -10.55 8.90 14.69
C LYS A 5 -11.07 8.95 13.27
N LEU A 6 -11.39 7.79 12.69
CA LEU A 6 -12.06 7.69 11.39
C LEU A 6 -13.35 8.53 11.28
N SER A 7 -14.01 8.83 12.40
CA SER A 7 -15.18 9.72 12.43
C SER A 7 -14.83 11.16 12.03
N ASP A 8 -13.64 11.62 12.37
CA ASP A 8 -13.21 13.01 12.22
C ASP A 8 -12.93 13.31 10.74
N PHE A 9 -12.52 12.28 9.98
CA PHE A 9 -12.38 12.29 8.53
C PHE A 9 -13.70 12.44 7.76
N ARG A 10 -14.86 12.39 8.43
CA ARG A 10 -16.15 12.65 7.78
C ARG A 10 -16.40 14.14 7.54
N ASN A 11 -15.65 15.01 8.21
CA ASN A 11 -15.77 16.45 8.02
C ASN A 11 -14.64 16.96 7.08
N PRO A 12 -14.99 17.49 5.89
CA PRO A 12 -14.01 18.03 4.94
C PRO A 12 -13.11 19.13 5.54
N SER A 13 -13.61 19.92 6.49
CA SER A 13 -12.83 21.01 7.10
C SER A 13 -11.68 20.51 7.99
N PHE A 14 -11.72 19.25 8.41
CA PHE A 14 -10.65 18.63 9.18
C PHE A 14 -9.36 18.51 8.35
N PHE A 15 -9.46 18.29 7.05
CA PHE A 15 -8.31 18.06 6.17
C PHE A 15 -7.58 19.34 5.78
N THR A 16 -8.30 20.46 5.69
CA THR A 16 -7.74 21.74 5.26
C THR A 16 -7.09 22.52 6.41
N ALA A 17 -7.47 22.21 7.66
CA ALA A 17 -6.94 22.90 8.83
C ALA A 17 -5.61 22.31 9.36
N GLN A 18 -5.23 21.11 8.92
CA GLN A 18 -4.12 20.38 9.53
C GLN A 18 -2.83 20.51 8.74
N THR A 19 -1.79 20.99 9.41
CA THR A 19 -0.44 21.17 8.87
C THR A 19 0.50 20.00 9.18
N ASP A 20 0.14 19.18 10.17
CA ASP A 20 0.99 18.12 10.72
C ASP A 20 0.51 16.71 10.33
N VAL A 21 1.41 15.73 10.41
CA VAL A 21 1.08 14.31 10.21
C VAL A 21 0.15 13.85 11.33
N ILE A 22 -0.97 13.24 10.93
CA ILE A 22 -2.04 12.81 11.84
C ILE A 22 -1.99 11.30 11.99
N HIS A 23 -2.04 10.81 13.22
CA HIS A 23 -2.17 9.40 13.54
C HIS A 23 -3.63 8.97 13.52
N ILE A 24 -3.96 7.96 12.73
CA ILE A 24 -5.32 7.47 12.56
C ILE A 24 -5.53 6.25 13.47
N VAL A 25 -6.46 6.40 14.40
CA VAL A 25 -6.81 5.35 15.37
C VAL A 25 -8.26 4.91 15.21
N ASP A 26 -8.50 3.60 15.29
CA ASP A 26 -9.85 3.06 15.42
C ASP A 26 -10.33 3.30 16.86
N GLY A 27 -11.22 4.27 17.05
CA GLY A 27 -11.78 4.59 18.37
C GLY A 27 -12.59 3.45 19.00
N ARG A 28 -13.06 2.45 18.23
CA ARG A 28 -13.80 1.29 18.75
C ARG A 28 -12.89 0.11 19.06
N LYS A 29 -11.95 -0.19 18.17
CA LYS A 29 -11.06 -1.36 18.31
C LYS A 29 -9.72 -1.04 18.99
N LYS A 30 -9.47 0.24 19.34
CA LYS A 30 -8.18 0.75 19.86
C LYS A 30 -6.99 0.25 19.05
N LYS A 31 -7.19 0.13 17.74
CA LYS A 31 -6.19 -0.40 16.81
C LYS A 31 -5.67 0.75 15.97
N GLU A 32 -4.35 0.78 15.83
CA GLU A 32 -3.68 1.67 14.89
C GLU A 32 -4.08 1.31 13.45
N ILE A 33 -4.51 2.32 12.70
CA ILE A 33 -4.89 2.18 11.28
C ILE A 33 -3.74 2.68 10.39
N GLY A 34 -3.14 3.81 10.73
CA GLY A 34 -2.04 4.39 9.98
C GLY A 34 -1.90 5.89 10.16
N PHE A 35 -1.41 6.56 9.13
CA PHE A 35 -1.10 7.99 9.16
C PHE A 35 -1.73 8.73 7.98
N PHE A 36 -2.21 9.94 8.24
CA PHE A 36 -2.57 10.91 7.22
C PHE A 36 -1.44 11.93 7.06
N ILE A 37 -1.02 12.16 5.81
CA ILE A 37 0.02 13.12 5.45
C ILE A 37 -0.65 14.31 4.75
N PRO A 38 -0.59 15.53 5.32
CA PRO A 38 -1.07 16.74 4.68
C PRO A 38 -0.39 17.01 3.33
N ALA A 39 -1.11 17.65 2.42
CA ALA A 39 -0.62 17.96 1.08
C ALA A 39 0.65 18.85 1.09
N SER A 40 0.78 19.72 2.09
CA SER A 40 1.97 20.56 2.30
C SER A 40 3.26 19.76 2.52
N LEU A 41 3.16 18.56 3.08
CA LEU A 41 4.32 17.68 3.37
C LEU A 41 4.56 16.63 2.27
N LYS A 42 3.78 16.69 1.18
CA LYS A 42 3.84 15.70 0.09
C LYS A 42 5.24 15.59 -0.52
N GLU A 43 5.90 16.71 -0.79
CA GLU A 43 7.22 16.71 -1.42
C GLU A 43 8.27 16.03 -0.54
N SER A 44 8.28 16.34 0.76
CA SER A 44 9.21 15.73 1.72
C SER A 44 9.02 14.21 1.85
N PHE A 45 7.79 13.70 1.67
CA PHE A 45 7.48 12.27 1.74
C PHE A 45 7.55 11.54 0.39
N SER A 46 7.62 12.26 -0.72
CA SER A 46 7.55 11.68 -2.07
C SER A 46 8.62 10.62 -2.32
N SER A 47 9.88 10.92 -1.96
CA SER A 47 11.01 10.00 -2.09
C SER A 47 10.81 8.72 -1.28
N TYR A 48 10.29 8.83 -0.07
CA TYR A 48 10.00 7.66 0.77
C TYR A 48 8.87 6.80 0.15
N LEU A 49 7.79 7.43 -0.29
CA LEU A 49 6.67 6.73 -0.92
C LEU A 49 7.08 5.99 -2.19
N GLN A 50 7.92 6.60 -3.03
CA GLN A 50 8.48 5.96 -4.23
C GLN A 50 9.36 4.75 -3.89
N GLN A 51 10.21 4.86 -2.87
CA GLN A 51 11.04 3.75 -2.42
C GLN A 51 10.19 2.57 -1.92
N GLU A 52 9.15 2.84 -1.11
CA GLU A 52 8.24 1.81 -0.62
C GLU A 52 7.45 1.14 -1.75
N GLU A 53 7.00 1.91 -2.75
CA GLU A 53 6.33 1.35 -3.92
C GLU A 53 7.27 0.45 -4.73
N THR A 54 8.52 0.87 -4.92
CA THR A 54 9.54 0.10 -5.61
C THR A 54 9.85 -1.22 -4.88
N LYS A 55 9.98 -1.17 -3.55
CA LYS A 55 10.18 -2.38 -2.72
C LYS A 55 9.00 -3.35 -2.86
N LYS A 56 7.76 -2.86 -2.83
CA LYS A 56 6.57 -3.69 -3.01
C LYS A 56 6.54 -4.37 -4.39
N LYS A 57 6.86 -3.62 -5.45
CA LYS A 57 6.97 -4.16 -6.81
C LYS A 57 8.04 -5.24 -6.89
N LEU A 58 9.23 -5.00 -6.35
CA LEU A 58 10.30 -5.99 -6.33
C LEU A 58 9.94 -7.25 -5.54
N ALA A 59 9.27 -7.10 -4.39
CA ALA A 59 8.80 -8.24 -3.61
C ALA A 59 7.78 -9.08 -4.38
N LEU A 60 6.88 -8.43 -5.12
CA LEU A 60 5.91 -9.12 -5.98
C LEU A 60 6.61 -9.87 -7.13
N LEU A 61 7.52 -9.21 -7.84
CA LEU A 61 8.27 -9.83 -8.94
C LEU A 61 9.08 -11.05 -8.47
N ARG A 62 9.70 -10.97 -7.28
CA ARG A 62 10.39 -12.12 -6.68
C ARG A 62 9.44 -13.29 -6.40
N LYS A 63 8.23 -13.02 -5.91
CA LYS A 63 7.21 -14.07 -5.70
C LYS A 63 6.80 -14.72 -7.02
N ILE A 64 6.58 -13.93 -8.07
CA ILE A 64 6.24 -14.43 -9.40
C ILE A 64 7.37 -15.27 -9.97
N ALA A 65 8.62 -14.78 -9.92
CA ALA A 65 9.77 -15.53 -10.41
C ALA A 65 9.99 -16.85 -9.67
N LEU A 66 9.76 -16.88 -8.34
CA LEU A 66 9.78 -18.11 -7.55
C LEU A 66 8.67 -19.07 -7.97
N ALA A 67 7.45 -18.57 -8.20
CA ALA A 67 6.34 -19.40 -8.67
C ALA A 67 6.64 -19.98 -10.06
N GLN A 68 7.10 -19.16 -11.00
CA GLN A 68 7.48 -19.59 -12.35
C GLN A 68 8.66 -20.59 -12.34
N LYS A 69 9.61 -20.44 -11.41
CA LYS A 69 10.69 -21.43 -11.27
C LYS A 69 10.18 -22.78 -10.77
N ASN A 70 9.16 -22.76 -9.90
CA ASN A 70 8.57 -23.97 -9.31
C ASN A 70 7.53 -24.62 -10.23
N ASP A 71 7.01 -23.88 -11.20
CA ASP A 71 6.10 -24.33 -12.25
C ASP A 71 6.58 -23.76 -13.59
N PRO A 72 7.70 -24.29 -14.13
CA PRO A 72 8.14 -23.90 -15.45
C PRO A 72 7.04 -24.28 -16.43
N ILE A 73 6.52 -23.30 -17.16
CA ILE A 73 5.71 -23.56 -18.35
C ILE A 73 6.64 -24.31 -19.31
N ASP A 74 6.49 -25.63 -19.38
CA ASP A 74 7.08 -26.40 -20.46
C ASP A 74 6.34 -25.99 -21.74
N ASP A 75 7.10 -25.74 -22.81
CA ASP A 75 6.57 -25.56 -24.17
C ASP A 75 6.02 -26.89 -24.75
N ASP A 76 5.89 -27.92 -23.92
CA ASP A 76 5.41 -29.25 -24.29
C ASP A 76 3.92 -29.38 -23.91
N SER A 77 3.09 -28.72 -24.71
CA SER A 77 1.66 -29.01 -24.80
C SER A 77 1.19 -28.93 -26.26
N ILE A 78 1.91 -29.60 -27.16
CA ILE A 78 1.32 -30.15 -28.39
C ILE A 78 1.12 -31.63 -28.15
N GLY A 79 0.15 -31.97 -27.32
CA GLY A 79 -0.11 -33.34 -26.93
C GLY A 79 -1.48 -33.50 -26.32
N ASP A 80 -2.50 -32.83 -26.87
CA ASP A 80 -3.88 -33.17 -26.54
C ASP A 80 -4.74 -33.27 -27.80
N GLY A 81 -5.16 -34.51 -28.07
CA GLY A 81 -6.46 -34.79 -28.67
C GLY A 81 -6.56 -34.86 -30.19
N ILE A 82 -6.06 -35.93 -30.80
CA ILE A 82 -6.76 -36.70 -31.86
C ILE A 82 -6.08 -38.06 -32.05
N GLU A 83 -6.72 -39.12 -31.54
CA GLU A 83 -6.61 -40.47 -32.12
C GLU A 83 -7.41 -40.55 -33.43
#